data_AF-A0A953R834-F1
#
_entry.id   AF-A0A953R834-F1
#
_cell.length_a   1.000
_cell.length_b   1.000
_cell.length_c   1.000
_cell.angle_alpha   90.00
_cell.angle_beta   90.00
_cell.angle_gamma   90.00
#
_symmetry.space_group_name_H-M   'P 1'
#
loop_
_entity.id
_entity.type
_entity.pdbx_description
1 polymer ?
#
loop_
_entity_poly.entity_id
_entity_poly.type
_entity_poly.pdbx_seq_one_letter_code
_entity_poly.pdbx_strand_id
1 'polypeptide(L)'
;MRLLPAVLLASIASFCAFGQDYVITTVAGNGTAGFTGDNGPAIKAQLNAPKGIAVDSAGVGQDGSMSGNGQFWVMNATPTILHQIAANGSADAKYWFSTTDSSGNLLFSQPAKNTFNTQPAGFRNVIHNPGFENWNVGLFKKFSFTEKTGMQFRAEAFNVLNHPNWGGASFNPTNLSTFGKITSKTGDVRNIQLSLRLFF
;
A
#
# COMPACT_ATOMS: atom_id res chain seq x y z
N MET A 1 -25.45 -47.40 -73.28
CA MET A 1 -24.33 -47.21 -74.22
C MET A 1 -23.78 -45.80 -74.06
N ARG A 2 -22.66 -45.65 -73.32
CA ARG A 2 -21.49 -44.78 -73.61
C ARG A 2 -20.63 -44.61 -72.36
N LEU A 3 -19.34 -44.81 -72.57
CA LEU A 3 -18.22 -44.93 -71.64
C LEU A 3 -17.56 -43.57 -71.35
N LEU A 4 -17.19 -43.32 -70.07
CA LEU A 4 -15.95 -42.70 -69.48
C LEU A 4 -15.41 -41.34 -70.04
N PRO A 5 -14.51 -40.57 -69.34
CA PRO A 5 -13.69 -40.87 -68.15
C PRO A 5 -13.58 -39.77 -67.06
N ALA A 6 -12.88 -40.12 -65.97
CA ALA A 6 -12.38 -39.22 -64.93
C ALA A 6 -11.26 -38.29 -65.43
N VAL A 7 -11.21 -37.06 -64.91
CA VAL A 7 -9.98 -36.26 -64.83
C VAL A 7 -9.88 -35.66 -63.43
N LEU A 8 -8.90 -36.14 -62.69
CA LEU A 8 -8.41 -35.58 -61.44
C LEU A 8 -7.64 -34.29 -61.76
N LEU A 9 -7.99 -33.15 -61.17
CA LEU A 9 -7.10 -32.00 -61.04
C LEU A 9 -7.18 -31.45 -59.62
N ALA A 10 -6.08 -31.60 -58.88
CA ALA A 10 -5.90 -31.01 -57.58
C ALA A 10 -5.83 -29.48 -57.68
N SER A 11 -6.40 -28.75 -56.72
CA SER A 11 -5.68 -27.65 -56.08
C SER A 11 -6.50 -26.99 -54.98
N ILE A 12 -5.85 -26.93 -53.82
CA ILE A 12 -6.04 -25.94 -52.76
C ILE A 12 -7.40 -26.05 -52.07
N ALA A 13 -7.38 -26.78 -50.96
CA ALA A 13 -8.19 -26.40 -49.81
C ALA A 13 -7.95 -24.91 -49.58
N SER A 14 -8.91 -24.08 -49.98
CA SER A 14 -9.01 -22.77 -49.39
C SER A 14 -9.34 -23.05 -47.92
N PHE A 15 -8.30 -23.17 -47.10
CA PHE A 15 -8.38 -22.66 -45.75
C PHE A 15 -8.70 -21.18 -45.94
N CYS A 16 -9.99 -20.86 -46.14
CA CYS A 16 -10.44 -19.52 -45.90
C CYS A 16 -9.99 -19.26 -44.46
N ALA A 17 -9.14 -18.25 -44.31
CA ALA A 17 -8.59 -17.88 -43.03
C ALA A 17 -9.75 -17.90 -42.04
N PHE A 18 -9.63 -18.69 -40.98
CA PHE A 18 -10.44 -18.49 -39.78
C PHE A 18 -10.01 -17.10 -39.29
N GLY A 19 -10.62 -16.06 -39.85
CA GLY A 19 -10.49 -14.70 -39.42
C GLY A 19 -11.03 -14.72 -38.01
N GLN A 20 -10.13 -14.68 -37.02
CA GLN A 20 -10.53 -14.41 -35.66
C GLN A 20 -11.22 -13.06 -35.69
N ASP A 21 -12.49 -13.01 -35.34
CA ASP A 21 -13.20 -11.75 -35.16
C ASP A 21 -12.55 -11.03 -33.97
N TYR A 22 -11.62 -10.13 -34.26
CA TYR A 22 -11.02 -9.28 -33.26
C TYR A 22 -11.98 -8.13 -32.95
N VAL A 23 -12.77 -8.30 -31.89
CA VAL A 23 -13.61 -7.22 -31.37
C VAL A 23 -12.73 -6.21 -30.63
N ILE A 24 -12.56 -5.03 -31.23
CA ILE A 24 -11.94 -3.88 -30.55
C ILE A 24 -13.00 -3.23 -29.66
N THR A 25 -12.79 -3.26 -28.34
CA THR A 25 -13.65 -2.58 -27.36
C THR A 25 -12.92 -1.38 -26.75
N THR A 26 -13.53 -0.20 -26.85
CA THR A 26 -13.01 0.99 -26.16
C THR A 26 -13.32 0.90 -24.66
N VAL A 27 -12.26 0.81 -23.85
CA VAL A 27 -12.38 0.76 -22.38
C VAL A 27 -12.19 2.12 -21.71
N ALA A 28 -11.53 3.07 -22.39
CA ALA A 28 -11.35 4.44 -21.94
C ALA A 28 -11.02 5.38 -23.12
N GLY A 29 -11.34 6.67 -22.97
CA GLY A 29 -11.06 7.70 -23.97
C GLY A 29 -12.22 7.97 -24.93
N ASN A 30 -12.40 9.24 -25.29
CA ASN A 30 -13.42 9.72 -26.24
C ASN A 30 -12.83 10.18 -27.60
N GLY A 31 -11.53 9.97 -27.82
CA GLY A 31 -10.82 10.36 -29.04
C GLY A 31 -10.37 11.83 -29.11
N THR A 32 -10.70 12.66 -28.13
CA THR A 32 -10.23 14.05 -28.03
C THR A 32 -9.11 14.16 -26.99
N ALA A 33 -7.98 14.79 -27.36
CA ALA A 33 -6.89 15.06 -26.43
C ALA A 33 -7.31 16.13 -25.40
N GLY A 34 -7.10 15.87 -24.11
CA GLY A 34 -7.51 16.75 -23.02
C GLY A 34 -7.33 16.09 -21.65
N PHE A 35 -7.94 16.69 -20.62
CA PHE A 35 -7.81 16.28 -19.21
C PHE A 35 -9.19 16.26 -18.50
N THR A 36 -10.22 15.73 -19.16
CA THR A 36 -11.60 15.71 -18.65
C THR A 36 -12.12 14.28 -18.50
N GLY A 37 -13.26 14.10 -17.83
CA GLY A 37 -13.90 12.79 -17.59
C GLY A 37 -13.61 12.15 -16.24
N ASP A 38 -12.92 12.88 -15.38
CA ASP A 38 -12.79 12.62 -13.96
C ASP A 38 -14.15 12.38 -13.30
N ASN A 39 -14.24 11.36 -12.44
CA ASN A 39 -15.48 10.91 -11.78
C ASN A 39 -16.64 10.51 -12.72
N GLY A 40 -16.38 10.42 -14.03
CA GLY A 40 -17.32 9.97 -15.04
C GLY A 40 -16.97 8.61 -15.63
N PRO A 41 -17.78 8.11 -16.57
CA PRO A 41 -17.45 6.91 -17.33
C PRO A 41 -16.11 7.08 -18.05
N ALA A 42 -15.19 6.11 -17.91
CA ALA A 42 -13.85 6.19 -18.51
C ALA A 42 -13.90 6.37 -20.04
N ILE A 43 -14.95 5.85 -20.69
CA ILE A 43 -15.21 6.02 -22.13
C ILE A 43 -15.52 7.46 -22.57
N LYS A 44 -15.85 8.35 -21.63
CA LYS A 44 -16.08 9.78 -21.91
C LYS A 44 -14.86 10.64 -21.63
N ALA A 45 -13.82 10.09 -21.03
CA ALA A 45 -12.63 10.83 -20.66
C ALA A 45 -11.83 11.29 -21.87
N GLN A 46 -11.20 12.45 -21.75
CA GLN A 46 -10.22 12.93 -22.72
C GLN A 46 -8.83 12.51 -22.23
N LEU A 47 -8.05 11.88 -23.12
CA LEU A 47 -6.71 11.38 -22.80
C LEU A 47 -5.69 12.09 -23.68
N ASN A 48 -4.72 12.77 -23.05
CA ASN A 48 -3.63 13.43 -23.76
C ASN A 48 -2.34 12.62 -23.66
N ALA A 49 -1.91 12.01 -24.77
CA ALA A 49 -0.69 11.20 -24.87
C ALA A 49 -0.53 10.14 -23.76
N PRO A 50 -1.47 9.18 -23.62
CA PRO A 50 -1.34 8.09 -22.65
C PRO A 50 -0.08 7.28 -22.93
N LYS A 51 0.78 7.09 -21.91
CA LYS A 51 2.06 6.39 -22.03
C LYS A 51 2.02 4.92 -21.59
N GLY A 52 0.91 4.50 -20.98
CA GLY A 52 0.73 3.14 -20.48
C GLY A 52 -0.70 2.91 -20.03
N ILE A 53 -1.07 1.64 -19.93
CA ILE A 53 -2.33 1.16 -19.38
C ILE A 53 -2.00 0.13 -18.30
N ALA A 54 -2.62 0.27 -17.13
CA ALA A 54 -2.57 -0.75 -16.08
C ALA A 54 -3.96 -1.39 -16.01
N VAL A 55 -4.03 -2.70 -16.20
CA VAL A 55 -5.27 -3.46 -16.08
C VAL A 55 -5.20 -4.27 -14.79
N ASP A 56 -6.12 -4.00 -13.89
CA ASP A 56 -6.29 -4.77 -12.67
C ASP A 56 -7.30 -5.90 -12.92
N SER A 57 -6.81 -7.05 -13.36
CA SER A 57 -7.64 -8.24 -13.59
C SER A 57 -8.01 -8.99 -12.31
N ALA A 58 -7.35 -8.67 -11.18
CA ALA A 58 -7.58 -9.31 -9.88
C ALA A 58 -8.53 -8.51 -8.98
N GLY A 59 -8.88 -7.27 -9.36
CA GLY A 59 -9.62 -6.33 -8.51
C GLY A 59 -8.79 -5.78 -7.34
N VAL A 60 -7.46 -5.93 -7.42
CA VAL A 60 -6.47 -5.55 -6.41
C VAL A 60 -5.20 -4.98 -7.07
N GLY A 61 -5.33 -3.95 -7.90
CA GLY A 61 -4.35 -3.30 -8.78
C GLY A 61 -2.87 -3.27 -8.38
N GLN A 62 -1.96 -3.21 -9.37
CA GLN A 62 -0.54 -3.48 -9.12
C GLN A 62 0.21 -2.50 -8.20
N ASP A 63 -0.33 -1.33 -7.85
CA ASP A 63 0.33 -0.35 -6.95
C ASP A 63 -0.62 0.65 -6.27
N GLY A 64 -1.55 0.18 -5.45
CA GLY A 64 -2.40 1.06 -4.63
C GLY A 64 -1.64 1.83 -3.53
N SER A 65 -1.99 3.11 -3.35
CA SER A 65 -1.48 4.07 -2.35
C SER A 65 -1.60 3.64 -0.87
N MET A 66 -2.07 2.43 -0.57
CA MET A 66 -2.38 1.94 0.78
C MET A 66 -1.97 0.47 1.02
N SER A 67 -0.75 0.15 0.58
CA SER A 67 -0.02 -1.11 0.77
C SER A 67 -0.46 -2.29 -0.11
N GLY A 68 0.52 -2.86 -0.84
CA GLY A 68 0.57 -4.21 -1.41
C GLY A 68 -0.61 -4.63 -2.29
N ASN A 69 -0.41 -4.63 -3.62
CA ASN A 69 -1.34 -5.17 -4.62
C ASN A 69 -2.81 -4.77 -4.33
N GLY A 70 -3.22 -3.56 -4.71
CA GLY A 70 -4.59 -3.06 -4.54
C GLY A 70 -5.05 -1.99 -5.55
N GLN A 71 -6.35 -2.00 -5.85
CA GLN A 71 -7.11 -0.99 -6.60
C GLN A 71 -6.96 0.40 -5.96
N PHE A 72 -6.82 1.48 -6.72
CA PHE A 72 -6.82 2.83 -6.15
C PHE A 72 -8.20 3.16 -5.56
N TRP A 73 -8.30 3.29 -4.24
CA TRP A 73 -9.53 3.71 -3.55
C TRP A 73 -9.80 5.20 -3.74
N VAL A 74 -11.08 5.56 -3.86
CA VAL A 74 -11.51 6.97 -3.91
C VAL A 74 -11.42 7.52 -2.50
N MET A 75 -10.74 8.66 -2.34
CA MET A 75 -10.73 9.42 -1.09
C MET A 75 -11.74 10.57 -1.22
N ASN A 76 -12.88 10.45 -0.54
CA ASN A 76 -13.99 11.40 -0.64
C ASN A 76 -13.73 12.69 0.16
N ALA A 77 -12.86 12.64 1.16
CA ALA A 77 -12.35 13.80 1.88
C ALA A 77 -11.03 13.49 2.58
N THR A 78 -10.27 14.53 2.93
CA THR A 78 -8.97 14.39 3.60
C THR A 78 -9.15 13.82 5.01
N PRO A 79 -8.52 12.68 5.35
CA PRO A 79 -8.59 12.12 6.69
C PRO A 79 -7.83 13.00 7.68
N THR A 80 -8.34 13.11 8.90
CA THR A 80 -7.65 13.76 10.02
C THR A 80 -6.95 12.71 10.88
N ILE A 81 -5.74 13.01 11.35
CA ILE A 81 -5.07 12.17 12.36
C ILE A 81 -5.68 12.45 13.72
N LEU A 82 -6.20 11.39 14.35
CA LEU A 82 -6.89 11.44 15.64
C LEU A 82 -5.95 11.13 16.82
N HIS A 83 -4.76 10.57 16.55
CA HIS A 83 -3.77 10.17 17.54
C HIS A 83 -4.27 9.16 18.59
N GLN A 84 -5.25 8.32 18.25
CA GLN A 84 -5.77 7.29 19.16
C GLN A 84 -5.24 5.91 18.80
N ILE A 85 -4.96 5.13 19.84
CA ILE A 85 -4.43 3.76 19.73
C ILE A 85 -5.46 2.81 20.32
N ALA A 86 -5.76 1.72 19.62
CA ALA A 86 -6.68 0.70 20.09
C ALA A 86 -6.05 -0.10 21.23
N ALA A 87 -6.59 0.04 22.44
CA ALA A 87 -6.05 -0.61 23.63
C ALA A 87 -6.34 -2.13 23.64
N ASN A 88 -7.45 -2.53 23.02
CA ASN A 88 -7.96 -3.91 22.99
C ASN A 88 -8.08 -4.48 21.56
N GLY A 89 -7.14 -4.11 20.67
CA GLY A 89 -7.11 -4.63 19.30
C GLY A 89 -8.28 -4.18 18.42
N SER A 90 -8.69 -5.00 17.46
CA SER A 90 -9.67 -4.62 16.41
C SER A 90 -11.07 -4.30 16.92
N ALA A 91 -11.42 -4.74 18.14
CA ALA A 91 -12.72 -4.49 18.76
C ALA A 91 -12.86 -3.06 19.33
N ASP A 92 -11.76 -2.36 19.57
CA ASP A 92 -11.79 -1.00 20.13
C ASP A 92 -12.30 0.01 19.08
N ALA A 93 -13.04 1.03 19.52
CA ALA A 93 -13.59 2.08 18.65
C ALA A 93 -12.59 3.23 18.43
N LYS A 94 -11.32 3.04 18.78
CA LYS A 94 -10.25 4.04 18.62
C LYS A 94 -9.56 3.89 17.27
N TYR A 95 -9.44 5.01 16.58
CA TYR A 95 -8.82 5.09 15.27
C TYR A 95 -7.63 6.03 15.30
N TRP A 96 -6.57 5.68 14.57
CA TRP A 96 -5.41 6.54 14.40
C TRP A 96 -5.71 7.70 13.44
N PHE A 97 -6.46 7.42 12.38
CA PHE A 97 -6.97 8.40 11.43
C PHE A 97 -8.46 8.19 11.17
N SER A 98 -9.18 9.25 10.84
CA SER A 98 -10.61 9.17 10.53
C SER A 98 -10.84 8.29 9.29
N THR A 99 -11.78 7.35 9.39
CA THR A 99 -12.24 6.50 8.27
C THR A 99 -13.63 6.89 7.77
N THR A 100 -14.35 7.68 8.57
CA THR A 100 -15.67 8.22 8.28
C THR A 100 -15.71 9.73 8.49
N ASP A 101 -16.62 10.41 7.80
CA ASP A 101 -16.90 11.83 8.04
C ASP A 101 -17.78 12.02 9.31
N SER A 102 -18.09 13.28 9.64
CA SER A 102 -18.96 13.62 10.78
C SER A 102 -20.40 13.10 10.66
N SER A 103 -20.82 12.69 9.47
CA SER A 103 -22.13 12.14 9.16
C SER A 103 -22.12 10.60 9.08
N GLY A 104 -20.96 9.96 9.27
CA GLY A 104 -20.78 8.51 9.21
C GLY A 104 -20.53 7.95 7.80
N ASN A 105 -20.39 8.78 6.76
CA ASN A 105 -20.05 8.31 5.42
C ASN A 105 -18.59 7.90 5.34
N LEU A 106 -18.30 6.87 4.55
CA LEU A 106 -16.93 6.38 4.36
C LEU A 106 -16.07 7.40 3.61
N LEU A 107 -14.91 7.74 4.19
CA LEU A 107 -13.91 8.58 3.55
C LEU A 107 -13.19 7.86 2.41
N PHE A 108 -13.16 6.53 2.46
CA PHE A 108 -12.56 5.66 1.46
C PHE A 108 -13.60 4.73 0.88
N SER A 109 -13.82 4.81 -0.44
CA SER A 109 -14.78 3.96 -1.14
C SER A 109 -14.17 3.36 -2.40
N GLN A 110 -14.65 2.17 -2.76
CA GLN A 110 -14.22 1.51 -3.99
C GLN A 110 -14.65 2.38 -5.19
N PRO A 111 -13.78 2.64 -6.17
CA PRO A 111 -14.19 3.39 -7.35
C PRO A 111 -15.24 2.59 -8.13
N ALA A 112 -16.17 3.30 -8.76
CA ALA A 112 -17.17 2.68 -9.60
C ALA A 112 -16.50 1.91 -10.75
N LYS A 113 -17.12 0.79 -11.14
CA LYS A 113 -16.62 -0.02 -12.25
C LYS A 113 -16.55 0.85 -13.52
N ASN A 114 -15.42 0.77 -14.25
CA ASN A 114 -15.18 1.51 -15.49
C ASN A 114 -15.15 3.04 -15.34
N THR A 115 -14.79 3.58 -14.17
CA THR A 115 -14.52 5.02 -13.99
C THR A 115 -13.06 5.26 -13.63
N PHE A 116 -12.51 6.39 -14.06
CA PHE A 116 -11.22 6.86 -13.54
C PHE A 116 -11.40 7.36 -12.10
N ASN A 117 -10.51 6.93 -11.21
CA ASN A 117 -10.49 7.43 -9.83
C ASN A 117 -9.79 8.80 -9.78
N THR A 118 -10.43 9.80 -9.19
CA THR A 118 -9.76 11.04 -8.83
C THR A 118 -9.26 10.98 -7.39
N GLN A 119 -7.95 11.10 -7.22
CA GLN A 119 -7.41 11.40 -5.90
C GLN A 119 -7.47 12.92 -5.69
N PRO A 120 -8.01 13.41 -4.55
CA PRO A 120 -8.01 14.84 -4.23
C PRO A 120 -6.60 15.43 -4.31
N ALA A 121 -6.49 16.70 -4.69
CA ALA A 121 -5.22 17.42 -4.64
C ALA A 121 -4.62 17.33 -3.23
N GLY A 122 -3.35 16.94 -3.14
CA GLY A 122 -2.67 16.75 -1.85
C GLY A 122 -2.87 15.38 -1.20
N PHE A 123 -3.37 14.36 -1.91
CA PHE A 123 -3.49 12.98 -1.42
C PHE A 123 -2.20 12.32 -0.91
N ARG A 124 -1.03 12.89 -1.24
CA ARG A 124 0.27 12.34 -0.82
C ARG A 124 0.58 12.80 0.61
N ASN A 125 1.08 11.87 1.42
CA ASN A 125 1.53 12.13 2.80
C ASN A 125 0.43 12.65 3.74
N VAL A 126 -0.85 12.38 3.43
CA VAL A 126 -1.99 12.78 4.28
C VAL A 126 -2.08 11.98 5.58
N ILE A 127 -1.67 10.72 5.55
CA ILE A 127 -1.60 9.86 6.72
C ILE A 127 -0.16 9.52 7.04
N HIS A 128 0.21 9.71 8.30
CA HIS A 128 1.51 9.32 8.85
C HIS A 128 1.29 8.45 10.08
N ASN A 129 2.20 7.51 10.32
CA ASN A 129 2.17 6.64 11.48
C ASN A 129 2.62 7.37 12.76
N PRO A 130 2.42 6.77 13.95
CA PRO A 130 2.96 7.32 15.19
C PRO A 130 4.46 7.57 15.10
N GLY A 131 4.91 8.56 15.87
CA GLY A 131 6.34 8.79 16.06
C GLY A 131 7.03 7.59 16.70
N PHE A 132 8.32 7.45 16.42
CA PHE A 132 9.19 6.49 17.06
C PHE A 132 10.11 7.22 18.03
N GLU A 133 10.08 6.82 19.30
CA GLU A 133 10.93 7.39 20.33
C GLU A 133 11.69 6.30 21.06
N ASN A 134 13.02 6.38 21.04
CA ASN A 134 13.87 5.44 21.75
C ASN A 134 15.10 6.15 22.30
N TRP A 135 15.30 6.03 23.61
CA TRP A 135 16.42 6.63 24.33
C TRP A 135 17.38 5.56 24.78
N ASN A 136 18.61 5.60 24.28
CA ASN A 136 19.68 4.70 24.65
C ASN A 136 20.74 5.48 25.44
N VAL A 137 21.18 4.93 26.56
CA VAL A 137 22.15 5.58 27.46
C VAL A 137 23.27 4.61 27.79
N GLY A 138 24.51 5.10 27.74
CA GLY A 138 25.70 4.36 28.14
C GLY A 138 26.51 5.13 29.17
N LEU A 139 26.92 4.44 30.24
CA LEU A 139 27.81 4.96 31.27
C LEU A 139 29.02 4.04 31.40
N PHE A 140 30.22 4.61 31.49
CA PHE A 140 31.42 3.85 31.79
C PHE A 140 32.30 4.57 32.80
N LYS A 141 32.99 3.79 33.63
CA LYS A 141 34.00 4.29 34.55
C LYS A 141 35.22 3.40 34.51
N LYS A 142 36.39 4.02 34.40
CA LYS A 142 37.67 3.36 34.57
C LYS A 142 38.16 3.56 35.99
N PHE A 143 38.64 2.47 36.58
CA PHE A 143 39.31 2.42 37.87
C PHE A 143 40.73 1.93 37.61
N SER A 144 41.73 2.75 37.91
CA SER A 144 43.15 2.34 37.84
C SER A 144 43.56 1.80 39.20
N PHE A 145 44.11 0.59 39.24
CA PHE A 145 44.68 0.02 40.47
C PHE A 145 46.18 0.29 40.55
N THR A 146 46.87 0.20 39.41
CA THR A 146 48.29 0.53 39.25
C THR A 146 48.50 1.25 37.92
N GLU A 147 49.75 1.55 37.58
CA GLU A 147 50.14 2.14 36.29
C GLU A 147 49.89 1.20 35.11
N LYS A 148 49.89 -0.12 35.33
CA LYS A 148 49.72 -1.13 34.28
C LYS A 148 48.37 -1.85 34.37
N THR A 149 47.76 -1.91 35.56
CA THR A 149 46.55 -2.69 35.81
C THR A 149 45.35 -1.83 36.21
N GLY A 150 44.17 -2.22 35.74
CA GLY A 150 42.92 -1.57 36.11
C GLY A 150 41.69 -2.28 35.59
N MET A 151 40.54 -1.63 35.79
CA MET A 151 39.23 -2.16 35.47
C MET A 151 38.37 -1.09 34.79
N GLN A 152 37.58 -1.49 33.81
CA GLN A 152 36.51 -0.67 33.25
C GLN A 152 35.17 -1.32 33.56
N PHE A 153 34.31 -0.58 34.24
CA PHE A 153 32.90 -0.89 34.35
C PHE A 153 32.13 -0.15 33.25
N ARG A 154 31.17 -0.83 32.63
CA ARG A 154 30.24 -0.22 31.68
C ARG A 154 28.83 -0.73 31.93
N ALA A 155 27.88 0.21 31.92
CA ALA A 155 26.45 -0.06 31.93
C ALA A 155 25.81 0.61 30.70
N GLU A 156 25.03 -0.14 29.94
CA GLU A 156 24.27 0.35 28.80
C GLU A 156 22.79 0.00 29.01
N ALA A 157 21.90 0.94 28.71
CA ALA A 157 20.47 0.76 28.74
C ALA A 157 19.88 1.19 27.38
N PHE A 158 19.23 0.24 26.70
CA PHE A 158 18.43 0.49 25.51
C PHE A 158 16.97 0.69 25.91
N ASN A 159 16.29 1.64 25.29
CA ASN A 159 14.96 2.10 25.71
C ASN A 159 14.90 2.39 27.23
N VAL A 160 15.79 3.27 27.71
CA VAL A 160 15.97 3.57 29.13
C VAL A 160 14.70 4.05 29.81
N LEU A 161 13.86 4.82 29.10
CA LEU A 161 12.58 5.32 29.58
C LEU A 161 11.47 4.26 29.54
N ASN A 162 11.73 3.07 28.99
CA ASN A 162 10.74 2.04 28.74
C ASN A 162 9.52 2.59 27.97
N HIS A 163 9.76 3.50 27.02
CA HIS A 163 8.71 4.09 26.22
C HIS A 163 8.21 3.06 25.19
N PRO A 164 6.89 2.77 25.13
CA PRO A 164 6.34 1.85 24.14
C PRO A 164 6.25 2.55 22.77
N ASN A 165 6.87 1.96 21.76
CA ASN A 165 6.68 2.38 20.39
C ASN A 165 5.54 1.59 19.75
N TRP A 166 4.71 2.28 18.98
CA TRP A 166 3.52 1.71 18.37
C TRP A 166 3.78 1.27 16.94
N GLY A 167 3.05 0.24 16.48
CA GLY A 167 3.07 -0.17 15.08
C GLY A 167 2.34 0.83 14.18
N GLY A 168 2.40 0.58 12.87
CA GLY A 168 1.64 1.35 11.88
C GLY A 168 0.14 1.08 11.95
N ALA A 169 -0.65 2.05 11.50
CA ALA A 169 -2.09 1.84 11.32
C ALA A 169 -2.36 0.86 10.16
N SER A 170 -3.46 0.12 10.22
CA SER A 170 -3.88 -0.69 9.08
C SER A 170 -4.36 0.19 7.93
N PHE A 171 -3.77 0.00 6.77
CA PHE A 171 -4.14 0.68 5.53
C PHE A 171 -5.01 -0.17 4.61
N ASN A 172 -5.51 -1.32 5.05
CA ASN A 172 -6.37 -2.16 4.21
C ASN A 172 -7.85 -1.76 4.35
N PRO A 173 -8.45 -0.99 3.42
CA PRO A 173 -9.84 -0.53 3.49
C PRO A 173 -10.87 -1.66 3.35
N THR A 174 -10.49 -2.85 2.90
CA THR A 174 -11.40 -4.00 2.81
C THR A 174 -11.67 -4.65 4.17
N ASN A 175 -10.74 -4.50 5.13
CA ASN A 175 -10.92 -5.01 6.49
C ASN A 175 -11.32 -3.88 7.45
N LEU A 176 -12.62 -3.57 7.47
CA LEU A 176 -13.19 -2.49 8.28
C LEU A 176 -12.98 -2.64 9.79
N SER A 177 -12.72 -3.86 10.28
CA SER A 177 -12.48 -4.09 11.72
C SER A 177 -11.14 -3.51 12.19
N THR A 178 -10.13 -3.49 11.31
CA THR A 178 -8.78 -3.01 11.61
C THR A 178 -8.41 -1.73 10.87
N PHE A 179 -9.07 -1.43 9.75
CA PHE A 179 -8.77 -0.28 8.91
C PHE A 179 -8.76 1.02 9.72
N GLY A 180 -7.68 1.80 9.59
CA GLY A 180 -7.52 3.05 10.33
C GLY A 180 -7.09 2.89 11.79
N LYS A 181 -6.91 1.67 12.29
CA LYS A 181 -6.52 1.40 13.69
C LYS A 181 -5.08 0.95 13.80
N ILE A 182 -4.47 1.27 14.93
CA ILE A 182 -3.21 0.67 15.39
C ILE A 182 -3.54 -0.36 16.46
N THR A 183 -3.27 -1.63 16.16
CA THR A 183 -3.62 -2.77 17.04
C THR A 183 -2.40 -3.47 17.61
N SER A 184 -1.20 -2.98 17.33
CA SER A 184 0.07 -3.60 17.74
C SER A 184 1.06 -2.56 18.23
N LYS A 185 1.96 -2.98 19.12
CA LYS A 185 3.19 -2.27 19.48
C LYS A 185 4.39 -2.85 18.73
N THR A 186 5.48 -2.11 18.63
CA THR A 186 6.75 -2.65 18.14
C THR A 186 7.33 -3.64 19.16
N GLY A 187 8.29 -4.46 18.73
CA GLY A 187 8.98 -5.42 19.59
C GLY A 187 10.05 -4.81 20.50
N ASP A 188 10.18 -3.48 20.53
CA ASP A 188 11.22 -2.81 21.30
C ASP A 188 10.94 -2.95 22.80
N VAL A 189 11.94 -3.45 23.52
CA VAL A 189 11.88 -3.66 24.96
C VAL A 189 13.06 -2.97 25.62
N ARG A 190 12.89 -2.58 26.89
CA ARG A 190 14.01 -2.12 27.69
C ARG A 190 15.01 -3.25 27.90
N ASN A 191 16.24 -3.03 27.45
CA ASN A 191 17.35 -3.97 27.61
C ASN A 191 18.50 -3.30 28.35
N ILE A 192 18.99 -3.93 29.42
CA ILE A 192 20.09 -3.40 30.23
C ILE A 192 21.25 -4.38 30.16
N GLN A 193 22.42 -3.87 29.80
CA GLN A 193 23.64 -4.63 29.64
C GLN A 193 24.71 -4.10 30.57
N LEU A 194 25.37 -5.01 31.28
CA LEU A 194 26.47 -4.70 32.19
C LEU A 194 27.70 -5.44 31.70
N SER A 195 28.85 -4.77 31.65
CA SER A 195 30.12 -5.42 31.34
C SER A 195 31.24 -4.93 32.25
N LEU A 196 32.17 -5.85 32.48
CA LEU A 196 33.39 -5.63 33.23
C LEU A 196 34.57 -6.06 32.38
N ARG A 197 35.56 -5.18 32.24
CA ARG A 197 36.81 -5.49 31.54
C ARG A 197 38.00 -5.23 32.45
N LEU A 198 38.84 -6.25 32.63
CA LEU A 198 40.14 -6.12 33.26
C LEU A 198 41.20 -5.82 32.19
N PHE A 199 42.16 -4.96 32.52
CA PHE A 199 43.33 -4.69 31.71
C PHE A 199 44.59 -4.72 32.59
N PHE A 200 45.68 -5.23 32.03
CA PHE A 200 46.95 -5.49 32.68
C PHE A 200 48.10 -5.34 31.68
#